data_AF-T1BYM3-F1
#
_entry.id   AF-T1BYM3-F1
#
_cell.length_a   1.000
_cell.length_b   1.000
_cell.length_c   1.000
_cell.angle_alpha   90.00
_cell.angle_beta   90.00
_cell.angle_gamma   90.00
#
_symmetry.space_group_name_H-M   'P 1'
#
loop_
_entity.id
_entity.type
_entity.pdbx_description
1 polymer ?
#
loop_
_entity_poly.entity_id
_entity_poly.type
_entity_poly.pdbx_seq_one_letter_code
_entity_poly.pdbx_strand_id
1 'polypeptide(L)'
;TVTEKGYCLDGAGGLDFDHPDIRHDLSRPGEPRSLIGWLVLGFALRRARGLAPCLTICCDNLSDNGSRLRNAVLAFAARRDPALAGWIEAQARFPRTMVDSITPATDAALRERVEQWLGMRDAWPVQRERFVQWVLEETDCAGQPDWASVGVTLSRDVAT
;
A
#
# COMPACT_ATOMS: atom_id res chain seq x y z
N THR A 1 -2.11 -2.07 -3.76
CA THR A 1 -1.96 -3.51 -4.02
C THR A 1 -0.85 -3.70 -5.02
N VAL A 2 0.25 -4.31 -4.60
CA VAL A 2 1.42 -4.59 -5.45
C VAL A 2 1.83 -6.06 -5.40
N THR A 3 1.01 -6.92 -4.79
CA THR A 3 1.32 -8.31 -4.43
C THR A 3 2.41 -8.41 -3.35
N GLU A 4 2.53 -9.57 -2.69
CA GLU A 4 3.55 -9.80 -1.65
C GLU A 4 4.98 -9.50 -2.14
N LYS A 5 5.27 -9.80 -3.41
CA LYS A 5 6.60 -9.62 -4.00
C LYS A 5 6.93 -8.15 -4.28
N GLY A 6 5.94 -7.27 -4.35
CA GLY A 6 6.13 -5.85 -4.67
C GLY A 6 6.81 -5.03 -3.56
N TYR A 7 6.92 -5.60 -2.35
CA TYR A 7 7.51 -4.93 -1.18
C TYR A 7 9.03 -5.13 -1.04
N CYS A 8 9.64 -5.94 -1.91
CA CYS A 8 11.08 -6.27 -1.89
C CYS A 8 11.56 -6.74 -0.50
N LEU A 9 10.79 -7.63 0.14
CA LEU A 9 11.11 -8.14 1.47
C LEU A 9 11.96 -9.42 1.39
N ASP A 10 12.85 -9.60 2.35
CA ASP A 10 13.62 -10.82 2.56
C ASP A 10 12.78 -11.91 3.26
N GLY A 11 13.37 -13.11 3.43
CA GLY A 11 12.71 -14.23 4.11
C GLY A 11 12.38 -13.99 5.59
N ALA A 12 12.99 -12.99 6.23
CA ALA A 12 12.68 -12.58 7.59
C ALA A 12 11.58 -11.49 7.64
N GLY A 13 11.17 -10.95 6.48
CA GLY A 13 10.18 -9.89 6.38
C GLY A 13 10.75 -8.47 6.49
N GLY A 14 12.07 -8.32 6.53
CA GLY A 14 12.76 -7.03 6.44
C GLY A 14 12.92 -6.62 4.98
N LEU A 15 13.36 -5.38 4.72
CA LEU A 15 13.69 -4.96 3.36
C LEU A 15 14.95 -5.68 2.87
N ASP A 16 14.86 -6.32 1.71
CA ASP A 16 15.99 -6.94 1.04
C ASP A 16 16.85 -5.87 0.35
N PHE A 17 17.97 -5.52 0.97
CA PHE A 17 18.95 -4.57 0.43
C PHE A 17 19.76 -5.11 -0.75
N ASP A 18 19.75 -6.42 -0.98
CA ASP A 18 20.39 -7.04 -2.13
C ASP A 18 19.46 -7.17 -3.34
N HIS A 19 18.15 -6.91 -3.15
CA HIS A 19 17.19 -6.85 -4.24
C HIS A 19 17.63 -5.84 -5.32
N PRO A 20 17.64 -6.21 -6.62
CA PRO A 20 18.18 -5.35 -7.69
C PRO A 20 17.55 -3.95 -7.74
N ASP A 21 16.23 -3.85 -7.54
CA ASP A 21 15.54 -2.55 -7.54
C ASP A 21 15.88 -1.71 -6.31
N ILE A 22 16.10 -2.31 -5.14
CA ILE A 22 16.49 -1.58 -3.93
C ILE A 22 17.92 -1.03 -4.09
N ARG A 23 18.84 -1.84 -4.63
CA ARG A 23 20.20 -1.39 -4.96
C ARG A 23 20.18 -0.26 -5.99
N HIS A 24 19.36 -0.39 -7.05
CA HIS A 24 19.17 0.66 -8.04
C HIS A 24 18.69 1.95 -7.37
N ASP A 25 17.63 1.89 -6.56
CA ASP A 25 17.00 3.06 -5.96
C ASP A 25 17.91 3.79 -4.95
N LEU A 26 18.75 3.05 -4.23
CA LEU A 26 19.78 3.64 -3.35
C LEU A 26 20.84 4.41 -4.13
N SER A 27 21.22 3.92 -5.32
CA SER A 27 22.20 4.58 -6.20
C SER A 27 21.60 5.71 -7.02
N ARG A 28 20.29 5.67 -7.31
CA ARG A 28 19.56 6.62 -8.16
C ARG A 28 18.32 7.17 -7.45
N PRO A 29 18.52 7.98 -6.40
CA PRO A 29 17.45 8.44 -5.51
C PRO A 29 16.32 9.24 -6.18
N GLY A 30 16.55 9.81 -7.36
CA GLY A 30 15.56 10.59 -8.13
C GLY A 30 14.79 9.79 -9.17
N GLU A 31 15.17 8.54 -9.44
CA GLU A 31 14.59 7.67 -10.46
C GLU A 31 14.33 6.25 -9.91
N PRO A 32 13.51 6.12 -8.86
CA PRO A 32 13.26 4.83 -8.24
C PRO A 32 12.45 3.90 -9.15
N ARG A 33 12.65 2.60 -8.97
CA ARG A 33 11.96 1.49 -9.62
C ARG A 33 11.05 0.74 -8.65
N SER A 34 11.47 0.59 -7.39
CA SER A 34 10.69 -0.12 -6.37
C SER A 34 9.58 0.77 -5.80
N LEU A 35 8.53 0.13 -5.27
CA LEU A 35 7.49 0.82 -4.48
C LEU A 35 8.12 1.60 -3.32
N ILE A 36 9.08 0.99 -2.60
CA ILE A 36 9.71 1.57 -1.43
C ILE A 36 10.48 2.84 -1.80
N GLY A 37 11.25 2.81 -2.90
CA GLY A 37 11.95 3.97 -3.43
C GLY A 37 11.00 5.11 -3.81
N TRP A 38 9.88 4.80 -4.47
CA TRP A 38 8.85 5.80 -4.81
C TRP A 38 8.20 6.43 -3.57
N LEU A 39 7.85 5.62 -2.57
CA LEU A 39 7.29 6.13 -1.31
C LEU A 39 8.28 7.07 -0.60
N VAL A 40 9.54 6.66 -0.47
CA VAL A 40 10.57 7.48 0.20
C VAL A 40 10.86 8.76 -0.57
N LEU A 41 10.92 8.72 -1.90
CA LEU A 41 11.04 9.92 -2.72
C LEU A 41 9.84 10.86 -2.53
N GLY A 42 8.62 10.31 -2.52
CA GLY A 42 7.40 11.07 -2.26
C GLY A 42 7.45 11.77 -0.89
N PHE A 43 7.82 11.05 0.17
CA PHE A 43 7.99 11.63 1.50
C PHE A 43 9.07 12.70 1.56
N ALA A 44 10.22 12.48 0.92
CA ALA A 44 11.29 13.47 0.84
C ALA A 44 10.81 14.79 0.20
N LEU A 45 10.10 14.68 -0.92
CA LEU A 45 9.55 15.84 -1.63
C LEU A 45 8.47 16.57 -0.82
N ARG A 46 7.64 15.85 -0.07
CA ARG A 46 6.62 16.45 0.81
C ARG A 46 7.27 17.20 1.96
N ARG A 47 8.25 16.58 2.65
CA ARG A 47 9.03 17.21 3.72
C ARG A 47 9.72 18.49 3.23
N ALA A 48 10.39 18.44 2.08
CA ALA A 48 11.07 19.60 1.50
C ALA A 48 10.13 20.76 1.16
N ARG A 49 8.84 20.48 0.91
CA ARG A 49 7.80 21.46 0.59
C ARG A 49 6.96 21.87 1.80
N GLY A 50 7.29 21.39 3.01
CA GLY A 50 6.49 21.66 4.22
C GLY A 50 5.10 21.05 4.21
N LEU A 51 4.88 19.97 3.44
CA LEU A 51 3.59 19.28 3.37
C LEU A 51 3.55 18.12 4.38
N ALA A 52 2.40 17.91 5.02
CA ALA A 52 2.15 16.75 5.88
C ALA A 52 2.37 15.43 5.12
N PRO A 53 2.80 14.33 5.73
CA PRO A 53 2.94 13.04 5.04
C PRO A 53 1.57 12.46 4.62
N CYS A 54 1.61 11.47 3.74
CA CYS A 54 0.40 10.73 3.36
C CYS A 54 0.12 9.58 4.34
N LEU A 55 -1.17 9.31 4.56
CA LEU A 55 -1.62 8.02 5.10
C LEU A 55 -1.33 6.93 4.07
N THR A 56 -0.54 5.92 4.46
CA THR A 56 -0.10 4.86 3.54
C THR A 56 -0.74 3.54 3.97
N ILE A 57 -1.77 3.13 3.24
CA ILE A 57 -2.56 1.93 3.57
C ILE A 57 -2.14 0.80 2.64
N CYS A 58 -1.63 -0.29 3.22
CA CYS A 58 -1.41 -1.53 2.48
C CYS A 58 -2.75 -2.27 2.37
N CYS A 59 -3.10 -2.74 1.17
CA CYS A 59 -4.29 -3.58 0.94
C CYS A 59 -3.91 -4.92 0.29
N ASP A 60 -2.66 -5.37 0.43
CA ASP A 60 -2.26 -6.72 0.03
C ASP A 60 -2.46 -7.69 1.19
N ASN A 61 -2.74 -8.95 0.86
CA ASN A 61 -2.92 -10.04 1.82
C ASN A 61 -1.56 -10.48 2.41
N LEU A 62 -1.00 -9.64 3.26
CA LEU A 62 0.26 -9.87 3.96
C LEU A 62 0.00 -9.76 5.47
N SER A 63 0.55 -10.68 6.26
CA SER A 63 0.44 -10.59 7.72
C SER A 63 1.14 -9.34 8.23
N ASP A 64 0.50 -8.59 9.12
CA ASP A 64 1.05 -7.37 9.71
C ASP A 64 1.52 -6.35 8.64
N ASN A 65 0.72 -6.22 7.57
CA ASN A 65 1.12 -5.51 6.35
C ASN A 65 1.52 -4.04 6.56
N GLY A 66 0.82 -3.31 7.44
CA GLY A 66 1.12 -1.93 7.79
C GLY A 66 2.50 -1.80 8.43
N SER A 67 2.79 -2.61 9.44
CA SER A 67 4.07 -2.61 10.14
C SER A 67 5.23 -3.03 9.24
N ARG A 68 5.04 -4.05 8.40
CA ARG A 68 6.06 -4.47 7.42
C ARG A 68 6.38 -3.37 6.42
N LEU A 69 5.36 -2.72 5.86
CA LEU A 69 5.55 -1.60 4.95
C LEU A 69 6.25 -0.42 5.65
N ARG A 70 5.83 -0.08 6.87
CA ARG A 70 6.48 0.95 7.70
C ARG A 70 7.97 0.65 7.87
N ASN A 71 8.30 -0.56 8.30
CA ASN A 71 9.67 -0.96 8.58
C ASN A 71 10.54 -0.95 7.32
N ALA A 72 10.01 -1.41 6.19
CA ALA A 72 10.69 -1.36 4.90
C ALA A 72 10.99 0.09 4.45
N VAL A 73 9.99 0.98 4.54
CA VAL A 73 10.15 2.41 4.21
C VAL A 73 11.18 3.08 5.12
N LEU A 74 11.12 2.83 6.43
CA LEU A 74 12.05 3.42 7.40
C LEU A 74 13.48 2.89 7.21
N ALA A 75 13.65 1.59 6.95
CA ALA A 75 14.96 1.00 6.69
C ALA A 75 15.61 1.60 5.43
N PHE A 76 14.84 1.73 4.34
CA PHE A 76 15.32 2.37 3.12
C PHE A 76 15.65 3.86 3.36
N ALA A 77 14.74 4.59 4.01
CA ALA A 77 14.94 6.00 4.31
C ALA A 77 16.17 6.23 5.17
N ALA A 78 16.41 5.42 6.20
CA ALA A 78 17.56 5.55 7.09
C ALA A 78 18.90 5.34 6.36
N ARG A 79 18.92 4.46 5.35
CA ARG A 79 20.10 4.24 4.50
C ARG A 79 20.44 5.45 3.62
N ARG A 80 19.45 6.29 3.31
CA ARG A 80 19.56 7.46 2.44
C ARG A 80 19.73 8.77 3.21
N ASP A 81 18.87 9.03 4.17
CA ASP A 81 18.84 10.23 5.03
C ASP A 81 18.19 9.86 6.38
N PRO A 82 18.99 9.69 7.45
CA PRO A 82 18.47 9.42 8.79
C PRO A 82 17.48 10.46 9.31
N ALA A 83 17.61 11.73 8.91
CA ALA A 83 16.67 12.78 9.31
C ALA A 83 15.32 12.64 8.60
N LEU A 84 15.31 12.16 7.35
CA LEU A 84 14.08 11.79 6.65
C LEU A 84 13.41 10.59 7.32
N ALA A 85 14.16 9.56 7.69
CA ALA A 85 13.62 8.41 8.39
C ALA A 85 12.92 8.81 9.69
N GLY A 86 13.58 9.64 10.52
CA GLY A 86 12.97 10.17 11.75
C GLY A 86 11.72 11.01 11.50
N TRP A 87 11.69 11.79 10.42
CA TRP A 87 10.50 12.55 10.03
C TRP A 87 9.34 11.63 9.60
N ILE A 88 9.61 10.61 8.78
CA ILE A 88 8.59 9.62 8.37
C ILE A 88 8.06 8.88 9.59
N GLU A 89 8.94 8.42 10.48
CA GLU A 89 8.58 7.70 11.69
C GLU A 89 7.63 8.51 12.59
N ALA A 90 7.92 9.79 12.79
CA ALA A 90 7.10 10.64 13.65
C ALA A 90 5.76 11.02 13.01
N GLN A 91 5.77 11.31 11.70
CA GLN A 91 4.67 12.02 11.05
C GLN A 91 3.76 11.11 10.22
N ALA A 92 4.31 10.08 9.55
CA ALA A 92 3.54 9.22 8.66
C ALA A 92 2.78 8.12 9.43
N ARG A 93 1.75 7.56 8.81
CA ARG A 93 0.93 6.49 9.38
C ARG A 93 0.81 5.35 8.38
N PHE A 94 0.95 4.13 8.90
CA PHE A 94 0.95 2.88 8.16
C PHE A 94 0.02 1.87 8.86
N PRO A 95 -1.31 2.10 8.83
CA PRO A 95 -2.24 1.19 9.49
C PRO A 95 -2.16 -0.21 8.92
N ARG A 96 -2.36 -1.19 9.81
CA ARG A 96 -2.60 -2.59 9.43
C ARG A 96 -4.00 -2.74 8.83
N THR A 97 -4.15 -3.67 7.90
CA THR A 97 -5.48 -4.02 7.35
C THR A 97 -5.66 -5.52 7.24
N MET A 98 -6.91 -5.95 7.29
CA MET A 98 -7.35 -7.20 6.68
C MET A 98 -8.30 -6.86 5.54
N VAL A 99 -8.07 -7.44 4.35
CA VAL A 99 -8.91 -7.26 3.18
C VAL A 99 -9.36 -8.62 2.67
N ASP A 100 -10.66 -8.75 2.37
CA ASP A 100 -11.21 -9.99 1.84
C ASP A 100 -12.30 -9.73 0.79
N SER A 101 -12.10 -10.31 -0.39
CA SER A 101 -13.02 -10.33 -1.53
C SER A 101 -12.41 -11.15 -2.66
N ILE A 102 -12.94 -12.34 -2.93
CA ILE A 102 -12.57 -13.12 -4.11
C ILE A 102 -12.90 -12.32 -5.37
N THR A 103 -11.85 -11.98 -6.13
CA THR A 103 -11.91 -11.12 -7.31
C THR A 103 -11.18 -11.80 -8.47
N PRO A 104 -11.86 -12.67 -9.24
CA PRO A 104 -11.26 -13.35 -10.38
C PRO A 104 -10.79 -12.35 -11.45
N ALA A 105 -9.74 -12.71 -12.18
CA ALA A 105 -9.29 -11.92 -13.32
C ALA A 105 -10.38 -11.80 -14.39
N THR A 106 -10.45 -10.65 -15.05
CA THR A 106 -11.36 -10.43 -16.17
C THR A 106 -11.01 -11.33 -17.35
N ASP A 107 -11.99 -12.07 -17.86
CA ASP A 107 -11.86 -12.90 -19.04
C ASP A 107 -12.80 -12.44 -20.18
N ALA A 108 -12.84 -13.17 -21.29
CA ALA A 108 -13.73 -12.86 -22.42
C ALA A 108 -15.21 -13.05 -22.05
N ALA A 109 -15.53 -14.11 -21.30
CA ALA A 109 -16.91 -14.43 -20.92
C ALA A 109 -17.53 -13.34 -20.02
N LEU A 110 -16.76 -12.79 -19.07
CA LEU A 110 -17.21 -11.67 -18.26
C LEU A 110 -17.49 -10.42 -19.11
N ARG A 111 -16.59 -10.10 -20.05
CA ARG A 111 -16.75 -8.94 -20.94
C ARG A 111 -18.04 -9.03 -21.76
N GLU A 112 -18.28 -10.19 -22.38
CA GLU A 112 -19.51 -10.44 -23.15
C GLU A 112 -20.77 -10.34 -22.27
N ARG A 113 -20.74 -10.95 -21.08
CA ARG A 113 -21.89 -10.90 -20.15
C ARG A 113 -22.20 -9.47 -19.69
N VAL A 114 -21.18 -8.67 -19.39
CA VAL A 114 -21.35 -7.27 -18.99
C VAL A 114 -21.87 -6.42 -20.15
N GLU A 115 -21.35 -6.62 -21.36
CA GLU A 115 -21.84 -5.92 -22.55
C GLU A 115 -23.32 -6.22 -22.83
N GLN A 116 -23.74 -7.48 -22.72
CA GLN A 116 -25.14 -7.88 -22.86
C GLN A 116 -26.05 -7.25 -21.79
N TRP A 117 -25.57 -7.14 -20.54
CA TRP A 117 -26.34 -6.56 -19.43
C TRP A 117 -26.45 -5.04 -19.51
N LEU A 118 -25.36 -4.36 -19.88
CA LEU A 118 -25.30 -2.89 -19.90
C LEU A 118 -25.74 -2.30 -21.24
N GLY A 119 -25.74 -3.08 -22.33
CA GLY A 119 -25.89 -2.57 -23.69
C GLY A 119 -24.70 -1.72 -24.15
N MET A 120 -23.57 -1.80 -23.45
CA MET A 120 -22.35 -1.03 -23.70
C MET A 120 -21.13 -1.89 -23.42
N ARG A 121 -20.10 -1.75 -24.26
CA ARG A 121 -18.83 -2.44 -24.07
C ARG A 121 -18.00 -1.78 -22.97
N ASP A 122 -17.86 -2.47 -21.85
CA ASP A 122 -16.80 -2.21 -20.87
C ASP A 122 -15.52 -2.95 -21.31
N ALA A 123 -14.43 -2.21 -21.51
CA ALA A 123 -13.17 -2.78 -21.96
C ALA A 123 -12.51 -3.69 -20.91
N TRP A 124 -12.74 -3.41 -19.62
CA TRP A 124 -12.13 -4.14 -18.52
C TRP A 124 -13.02 -4.18 -17.26
N PRO A 125 -14.18 -4.86 -17.33
CA PRO A 125 -15.06 -5.00 -16.17
C PRO A 125 -14.42 -5.87 -15.10
N VAL A 126 -14.65 -5.53 -13.83
CA VAL A 126 -14.21 -6.31 -12.68
C VAL A 126 -15.40 -7.07 -12.10
N GLN A 127 -15.24 -8.38 -11.91
CA GLN A 127 -16.20 -9.20 -11.17
C GLN A 127 -15.61 -9.59 -9.82
N ARG A 128 -16.51 -9.87 -8.89
CA ARG A 128 -16.21 -10.42 -7.57
C ARG A 128 -17.43 -11.14 -7.04
N GLU A 129 -17.17 -11.98 -6.06
CA GLU A 129 -17.80 -11.94 -4.75
C GLU A 129 -19.22 -11.35 -4.53
N ARG A 130 -20.01 -11.86 -3.56
CA ARG A 130 -20.96 -10.98 -2.81
C ARG A 130 -20.43 -10.61 -1.42
N PHE A 131 -19.65 -11.46 -0.78
CA PHE A 131 -18.98 -11.16 0.48
C PHE A 131 -17.83 -10.15 0.29
N VAL A 132 -17.74 -9.13 1.12
CA VAL A 132 -16.58 -8.21 1.16
C VAL A 132 -16.33 -7.83 2.60
N GLN A 133 -15.07 -7.81 3.00
CA GLN A 133 -14.67 -7.35 4.32
C GLN A 133 -13.42 -6.50 4.21
N TRP A 134 -13.43 -5.38 4.92
CA TRP A 134 -12.24 -4.56 5.12
C TRP A 134 -12.19 -4.16 6.59
N VAL A 135 -11.15 -4.61 7.27
CA VAL A 135 -10.80 -4.18 8.62
C VAL A 135 -9.59 -3.27 8.51
N LEU A 136 -9.67 -2.10 9.11
CA LEU A 136 -8.61 -1.09 9.08
C LEU A 136 -8.26 -0.70 10.51
N GLU A 137 -6.96 -0.64 10.80
CA GLU A 137 -6.47 -0.12 12.07
C GLU A 137 -6.87 1.36 12.23
N GLU A 138 -7.43 1.70 13.39
CA GLU A 138 -7.77 3.08 13.74
C GLU A 138 -6.55 3.98 13.62
N THR A 139 -6.66 5.05 12.84
CA THR A 139 -5.62 6.08 12.73
C THR A 139 -6.21 7.46 12.90
N ASP A 140 -5.46 8.31 13.58
CA ASP A 140 -5.78 9.73 13.71
C ASP A 140 -5.07 10.50 12.59
N CYS A 141 -5.62 10.44 11.38
CA CYS A 141 -5.15 11.22 10.24
C CYS A 141 -6.19 12.25 9.82
N ALA A 142 -5.79 13.52 9.79
CA ALA A 142 -6.66 14.59 9.32
C ALA A 142 -7.08 14.37 7.85
N GLY A 143 -8.38 14.54 7.57
CA GLY A 143 -8.93 14.41 6.22
C GLY A 143 -9.11 12.98 5.73
N GLN A 144 -8.98 11.96 6.60
CA GLN A 144 -9.35 10.61 6.21
C GLN A 144 -10.88 10.50 5.99
N PRO A 145 -11.33 9.74 4.99
CA PRO A 145 -12.75 9.56 4.76
C PRO A 145 -13.43 8.76 5.89
N ASP A 146 -14.75 8.92 6.01
CA ASP A 146 -15.58 8.16 6.96
C ASP A 146 -15.81 6.73 6.45
N TRP A 147 -14.79 5.88 6.60
CA TRP A 147 -14.84 4.48 6.17
C TRP A 147 -15.89 3.65 6.90
N ALA A 148 -16.17 3.96 8.16
CA ALA A 148 -17.20 3.26 8.92
C ALA A 148 -18.59 3.45 8.31
N SER A 149 -18.89 4.64 7.77
CA SER A 149 -20.18 4.93 7.11
C SER A 149 -20.48 4.05 5.89
N VAL A 150 -19.46 3.45 5.28
CA VAL A 150 -19.57 2.59 4.09
C VAL A 150 -19.26 1.12 4.38
N GLY A 151 -19.24 0.72 5.66
CA GLY A 151 -19.16 -0.68 6.09
C GLY A 151 -17.75 -1.21 6.37
N VAL A 152 -16.73 -0.35 6.45
CA VAL A 152 -15.39 -0.74 6.90
C VAL A 152 -15.37 -0.87 8.42
N THR A 153 -14.81 -1.96 8.93
CA THR A 153 -14.61 -2.13 10.37
C THR A 153 -13.34 -1.43 10.81
N LEU A 154 -13.47 -0.39 11.64
CA LEU A 154 -12.33 0.23 12.31
C LEU A 154 -12.02 -0.55 13.59
N SER A 155 -10.76 -0.93 13.77
CA SER A 155 -10.31 -1.70 14.94
C SER A 155 -9.01 -1.15 15.50
N ARG A 156 -8.83 -1.24 16.82
CA ARG A 156 -7.53 -0.96 17.47
C ARG A 156 -6.55 -2.12 17.38
N ASP A 157 -7.06 -3.31 17.06
CA ASP A 157 -6.23 -4.49 16.83
C ASP A 157 -6.74 -5.24 15.61
N VAL A 158 -5.89 -5.31 14.59
CA VAL A 158 -6.14 -6.08 13.36
C VAL A 158 -5.42 -7.43 13.42
N ALA A 159 -4.73 -7.74 14.54
CA ALA A 159 -4.02 -9.01 14.75
C ALA A 159 -4.91 -10.15 15.30
N THR A 160 -6.23 -10.06 15.15
CA THR A 160 -7.17 -11.16 15.46
C THR A 160 -8.06 -11.49 14.29
#